data_AF-A0A2A9E8A5-F1
#
_entry.id   AF-A0A2A9E8A5-F1
#
_cell.length_a   1.000
_cell.length_b   1.000
_cell.length_c   1.000
_cell.angle_alpha   90.00
_cell.angle_beta   90.00
_cell.angle_gamma   90.00
#
_symmetry.space_group_name_H-M   'P 1'
#
loop_
_entity.id
_entity.type
_entity.pdbx_description
1 polymer ?
#
loop_
_entity_poly.entity_id
_entity_poly.type
_entity_poly.pdbx_seq_one_letter_code
_entity_poly.pdbx_strand_id
1 'polypeptide(L)' 'MDIAGAGQSVVDPTAHVCLVYHYTDGHDFTTESMLEGDAIAYMPVLDAHRVDDHQYVASFATIELRTV' A
#
# COMPACT_ATOMS: atom_id res chain seq x y z
N MET A 1 1.94 -33.78 -8.46
CA MET A 1 2.08 -33.09 -7.16
C MET A 1 2.23 -31.63 -7.53
N ASP A 2 1.12 -30.94 -7.77
CA ASP A 2 1.12 -29.52 -8.16
C ASP A 2 0.95 -28.70 -6.88
N ILE A 3 2.05 -28.11 -6.43
CA ILE A 3 2.01 -27.04 -5.45
C ILE A 3 1.57 -25.78 -6.19
N ALA A 4 0.26 -25.52 -6.19
CA ALA A 4 -0.28 -24.21 -6.51
C ALA A 4 0.32 -23.22 -5.49
N GLY A 5 1.41 -22.56 -5.86
CA GLY A 5 1.95 -21.44 -5.12
C GLY A 5 0.87 -20.37 -5.06
N ALA A 6 0.43 -20.06 -3.84
CA ALA A 6 -0.38 -18.88 -3.58
C ALA A 6 0.29 -17.70 -4.28
N GLY A 7 -0.46 -17.02 -5.15
CA GLY A 7 0.04 -15.92 -5.98
C GLY A 7 0.72 -14.88 -5.11
N GLN A 8 2.05 -14.84 -5.16
CA GLN A 8 2.80 -13.68 -4.70
C GLN A 8 2.37 -12.54 -5.62
N SER A 9 1.67 -11.55 -5.06
CA SER A 9 1.36 -10.33 -5.79
C SER A 9 2.69 -9.62 -6.01
N VAL A 10 3.28 -9.83 -7.18
CA VAL A 10 4.52 -9.16 -7.54
C VAL A 10 4.18 -7.68 -7.65
N VAL A 11 4.75 -6.86 -6.76
CA VAL A 11 4.71 -5.39 -6.83
C VAL A 11 5.05 -4.99 -8.27
N ASP A 12 4.11 -4.33 -8.95
CA ASP A 12 4.33 -3.82 -10.31
C ASP A 12 4.50 -2.30 -10.19
N PRO A 13 5.74 -1.78 -10.23
CA PRO A 13 5.97 -0.35 -10.03
C PRO A 13 5.30 0.54 -11.09
N THR A 14 4.80 -0.05 -12.19
CA THR A 14 4.07 0.65 -13.25
C THR A 14 2.54 0.59 -13.08
N ALA A 15 2.04 -0.21 -12.14
CA ALA A 15 0.62 -0.25 -11.82
C ALA A 15 0.16 1.07 -11.21
N HIS A 16 -1.09 1.43 -11.50
CA HIS A 16 -1.74 2.58 -10.88
C HIS A 16 -2.42 2.15 -9.59
N VAL A 17 -2.12 2.86 -8.50
CA VAL A 17 -2.69 2.64 -7.18
C VAL A 17 -3.21 3.95 -6.58
N CYS A 18 -4.10 3.86 -5.60
CA CYS A 18 -4.37 4.93 -4.66
C CYS A 18 -3.99 4.49 -3.24
N LEU A 19 -3.66 5.47 -2.40
CA LEU A 19 -3.39 5.24 -0.99
C LEU A 19 -4.67 5.48 -0.18
N VAL A 20 -5.05 4.51 0.63
CA VAL A 20 -6.12 4.64 1.62
C VAL A 20 -5.49 4.73 3.00
N TYR A 21 -5.63 5.88 3.63
CA TYR A 21 -5.21 6.12 5.00
C TYR A 21 -6.37 5.83 5.93
N HIS A 22 -6.18 4.90 6.86
CA HIS A 22 -7.07 4.62 7.98
C HIS A 22 -6.47 5.26 9.24
N TYR A 23 -6.95 6.46 9.59
CA TYR A 23 -6.44 7.20 10.74
C TYR A 23 -6.93 6.60 12.05
N THR A 24 -6.17 6.82 13.13
CA THR A 24 -6.50 6.31 14.46
C THR A 24 -7.77 6.91 15.06
N ASP A 25 -8.22 8.06 14.54
CA ASP A 25 -9.46 8.73 14.95
C ASP A 25 -10.71 8.16 14.24
N GLY A 26 -10.53 7.15 13.38
CA GLY A 26 -11.60 6.47 12.65
C GLY A 26 -11.98 7.14 11.33
N HIS A 27 -11.25 8.17 10.90
CA HIS A 27 -11.43 8.74 9.57
C HIS A 27 -10.59 8.01 8.52
N ASP A 28 -11.16 7.91 7.33
CA ASP A 28 -10.47 7.40 6.14
C ASP A 28 -10.23 8.53 5.14
N PHE A 29 -9.06 8.55 4.52
CA PHE A 29 -8.74 9.44 3.41
C PHE A 29 -8.16 8.64 2.25
N THR A 30 -8.56 8.97 1.02
CA THR A 30 -8.08 8.29 -0.19
C THR A 30 -7.46 9.31 -1.14
N THR A 31 -6.25 9.03 -1.63
CA THR A 31 -5.56 9.89 -2.60
C THR A 31 -6.09 9.70 -4.01
N GLU A 32 -5.69 10.60 -4.90
CA GLU A 32 -5.74 10.35 -6.34
C GLU A 32 -4.84 9.15 -6.73
N SER A 33 -5.06 8.63 -7.93
CA SER A 33 -4.26 7.56 -8.52
C SER A 33 -2.83 8.03 -8.82
N MET A 34 -1.85 7.20 -8.50
CA MET A 34 -0.42 7.38 -8.78
C MET A 34 0.24 6.05 -9.11
N LEU A 35 1.50 6.06 -9.56
CA LEU A 35 2.24 4.82 -9.78
C LEU A 35 2.54 4.13 -8.46
N GLU A 36 2.48 2.80 -8.43
CA GLU A 36 2.82 1.99 -7.26
C GLU A 36 4.26 2.26 -6.81
N GLY A 37 5.19 2.45 -7.76
CA GLY A 37 6.56 2.85 -7.44
C GLY A 37 6.66 4.19 -6.71
N ASP A 38 5.84 5.18 -7.09
CA ASP A 38 5.80 6.49 -6.44
C ASP A 38 5.19 6.39 -5.04
N ALA A 39 4.11 5.62 -4.89
CA ALA A 39 3.47 5.33 -3.62
C ALA A 39 4.47 4.69 -2.64
N ILE A 40 5.19 3.65 -3.07
CA ILE A 40 6.20 2.96 -2.24
C ILE A 40 7.36 3.91 -1.88
N ALA A 41 7.84 4.72 -2.82
CA ALA A 41 8.89 5.69 -2.57
C ALA A 41 8.51 6.76 -1.53
N TYR A 42 7.22 7.00 -1.33
CA TYR A 42 6.70 7.92 -0.33
C TYR A 42 6.65 7.33 1.09
N MET A 43 6.61 6.00 1.24
CA MET A 43 6.46 5.33 2.56
C MET A 43 7.55 5.73 3.57
N PRO A 44 8.84 5.84 3.23
CA PRO A 44 9.87 6.32 4.15
C PRO A 44 9.67 7.78 4.59
N VAL A 45 9.06 8.62 3.76
CA VAL A 45 8.76 10.03 4.11
C VAL A 45 7.71 10.10 5.21
N LEU A 46 6.79 9.13 5.22
CA LEU A 46 5.74 8.98 6.23
C LEU A 46 6.18 8.22 7.48
N ASP A 47 7.44 7.76 7.53
CA ASP A 47 7.92 6.81 8.53
C ASP A 47 7.00 5.56 8.61
N ALA A 48 6.56 5.09 7.45
CA ALA A 48 5.66 3.95 7.32
C ALA A 48 6.46 2.66 7.11
N HIS A 49 6.12 1.62 7.86
CA HIS A 49 6.73 0.30 7.74
C HIS A 49 5.79 -0.67 7.04
N ARG A 50 6.34 -1.50 6.15
CA ARG A 50 5.57 -2.51 5.41
C ARG A 50 5.11 -3.63 6.35
N VAL A 51 3.83 -3.95 6.31
CA VAL A 51 3.21 -5.07 7.03
C VAL A 51 3.02 -6.26 6.10
N ASP A 52 2.48 -6.01 4.90
CA ASP A 52 2.36 -7.00 3.83
C ASP A 52 2.53 -6.36 2.44
N ASP A 53 2.16 -7.07 1.38
CA ASP A 53 2.39 -6.58 0.03
C ASP A 53 1.68 -5.27 -0.30
N HIS A 54 0.53 -4.99 0.33
CA HIS A 54 -0.31 -3.83 0.06
C HIS A 54 -0.62 -3.00 1.32
N GLN A 55 -0.10 -3.37 2.49
CA GLN A 55 -0.36 -2.65 3.74
C GLN A 55 0.92 -2.15 4.40
N TYR A 56 0.88 -0.90 4.84
CA TYR A 56 1.92 -0.23 5.62
C TYR A 56 1.31 0.37 6.89
N VAL A 57 2.14 0.61 7.90
CA VAL A 57 1.73 1.23 9.16
C VAL A 57 2.69 2.38 9.47
N ALA A 58 2.11 3.57 9.68
CA ALA A 58 2.79 4.73 10.24
C ALA A 58 2.21 5.03 11.64
N SER A 59 2.89 5.87 12.41
CA SER A 59 2.44 6.24 13.77
C SER A 59 1.03 6.87 13.83
N PHE A 60 0.54 7.42 12.71
CA PHE A 60 -0.72 8.14 12.62
C PHE A 60 -1.82 7.42 11.82
N ALA A 61 -1.48 6.38 11.04
CA ALA A 61 -2.44 5.69 10.19
C ALA A 61 -1.96 4.29 9.78
N THR A 62 -2.91 3.41 9.48
CA THR A 62 -2.67 2.25 8.61
C THR A 62 -2.88 2.69 7.16
N ILE A 63 -1.99 2.30 6.25
CA ILE A 63 -2.00 2.71 4.85
C ILE A 63 -2.19 1.47 3.99
N GLU A 64 -3.22 1.46 3.16
CA GLU A 64 -3.50 0.42 2.17
C GLU A 64 -3.23 0.94 0.76
N LEU A 65 -2.51 0.16 -0.05
CA LEU A 65 -2.33 0.39 -1.49
C LEU A 65 -3.42 -0.36 -2.23
N ARG A 66 -4.30 0.34 -2.94
CA ARG A 66 -5.35 -0.26 -3.77
C ARG A 66 -5.09 -0.01 -5.24
N THR A 67 -5.09 -1.06 -6.04
CA THR A 67 -5.04 -0.95 -7.50
C THR A 67 -6.29 -0.24 -8.04
N VAL A 68 -6.10 0.61 -9.05
CA VAL A 68 -7.15 1.40 -9.71
C VAL A 68 -7.43 0.87 -11.12
#